data_AF-A0A1G1YJV5-F1
#
_entry.id   AF-A0A1G1YJV5-F1
#
_cell.length_a   1.000
_cell.length_b   1.000
_cell.length_c   1.000
_cell.angle_alpha   90.00
_cell.angle_beta   90.00
_cell.angle_gamma   90.00
#
_symmetry.space_group_name_H-M   'P 1'
#
loop_
_entity.id
_entity.type
_entity.pdbx_description
1 polymer ?
#
loop_
_entity_poly.entity_id
_entity_poly.type
_entity_poly.pdbx_seq_one_letter_code
_entity_poly.pdbx_strand_id
1 'polypeptide(L)'
;MKERELFNLFNDNPNLITHCPVCNLRFNPLEAKVLQEGEGGHLVYIKCRHCQAAILTLIAANNLGISSIGLITDLTGDDILKFKGAGAINCDDVIELHQFLSREKALIDYFN
;
A
#
# COMPACT_ATOMS: atom_id res chain seq x y z
N MET A 1 12.56 9.78 9.49
CA MET A 1 11.77 10.54 10.48
C MET A 1 11.62 9.68 11.74
N LYS A 2 11.70 10.21 12.98
CA LYS A 2 11.59 9.36 14.20
C LYS A 2 10.14 8.91 14.38
N GLU A 3 9.85 7.70 14.90
CA GLU A 3 8.48 7.17 15.13
C GLU A 3 7.51 8.17 15.80
N ARG A 4 8.04 9.08 16.64
CA ARG A 4 7.28 10.14 17.30
C ARG A 4 6.71 11.20 16.35
N GLU A 5 7.40 11.51 15.26
CA GLU A 5 6.95 12.51 14.28
C GLU A 5 5.78 11.97 13.45
N LEU A 6 5.79 10.67 13.12
CA LEU A 6 4.66 9.99 12.48
C LEU A 6 3.42 9.99 13.38
N PHE A 7 3.61 9.69 14.67
CA PHE A 7 2.54 9.68 15.67
C PHE A 7 1.88 11.05 15.83
N ASN A 8 2.66 12.14 15.83
CA ASN A 8 2.13 13.49 15.89
C ASN A 8 1.37 13.84 14.59
N LEU A 9 1.90 13.45 13.43
CA LEU A 9 1.25 13.66 12.14
C LEU A 9 -0.17 13.08 12.12
N PHE A 10 -0.34 11.80 12.52
CA PHE A 10 -1.63 11.10 12.55
C PHE A 10 -2.62 11.63 13.62
N ASN A 11 -2.16 12.28 14.69
CA ASN A 11 -3.07 12.83 15.71
C ASN A 11 -3.48 14.27 15.41
N ASP A 12 -2.60 15.07 14.80
CA ASP A 12 -2.81 16.51 14.64
C ASP A 12 -3.43 16.90 13.29
N ASN A 13 -3.56 15.96 12.33
CA ASN A 13 -4.15 16.23 11.01
C ASN A 13 -5.42 15.42 10.72
N PRO A 14 -6.60 16.07 10.69
CA PRO A 14 -7.87 15.41 10.36
C PRO A 14 -7.95 14.97 8.89
N ASN A 15 -7.09 15.50 8.01
CA ASN A 15 -7.02 15.16 6.58
C ASN A 15 -6.22 13.89 6.30
N LEU A 16 -5.70 13.23 7.34
CA LEU A 16 -5.03 11.95 7.20
C LEU A 16 -6.01 10.79 7.33
N ILE A 17 -5.71 9.70 6.62
CA ILE A 17 -6.44 8.44 6.79
C ILE A 17 -6.10 7.88 8.18
N THR A 18 -6.97 8.20 9.14
CA THR A 18 -6.84 7.81 10.55
C THR A 18 -7.70 6.60 10.91
N HIS A 19 -8.59 6.17 10.02
CA HIS A 19 -9.51 5.04 10.21
C HIS A 19 -9.42 4.06 9.04
N CYS A 20 -9.67 2.78 9.34
CA CYS A 20 -9.77 1.74 8.35
C CYS A 20 -10.96 1.99 7.41
N PRO A 21 -10.78 2.13 6.09
CA PRO A 21 -11.88 2.35 5.16
C PRO A 21 -12.80 1.13 5.00
N VAL A 22 -12.40 -0.04 5.52
CA VAL A 22 -13.18 -1.28 5.45
C VAL A 22 -14.06 -1.48 6.70
N CYS A 23 -13.51 -1.28 7.90
CA CYS A 23 -14.21 -1.56 9.16
C CYS A 23 -14.37 -0.34 10.08
N ASN A 24 -13.89 0.82 9.66
CA ASN A 24 -13.91 2.09 10.39
C ASN A 24 -13.21 2.09 11.76
N LEU A 25 -12.43 1.06 12.10
CA LEU A 25 -11.61 1.08 13.30
C LEU A 25 -10.47 2.10 13.13
N ARG A 26 -10.27 2.95 14.15
CA ARG A 26 -9.15 3.90 14.17
C ARG A 26 -7.82 3.15 14.15
N PHE A 27 -6.88 3.57 13.30
CA PHE A 27 -5.56 2.96 13.28
C PHE A 27 -4.78 3.30 14.54
N ASN A 28 -3.96 2.34 14.99
CA ASN A 28 -2.89 2.61 15.92
C ASN A 28 -1.64 3.03 15.11
N PRO A 29 -1.08 4.25 15.30
CA PRO A 29 0.09 4.69 14.55
C PRO A 29 1.32 3.78 14.71
N LEU A 30 1.41 2.99 15.79
CA LEU A 30 2.47 1.99 15.99
C LEU A 30 2.38 0.80 15.01
N GLU A 31 1.27 0.65 14.31
CA GLU A 31 1.04 -0.40 13.30
C GLU A 31 1.36 0.06 11.88
N ALA A 32 1.73 1.34 11.71
CA ALA A 32 2.14 1.91 10.44
C ALA A 32 3.63 1.66 10.19
N LYS A 33 3.96 1.07 9.04
CA LYS A 33 5.33 0.87 8.56
C LYS A 33 5.63 1.89 7.48
N VAL A 34 6.60 2.77 7.71
CA VAL A 34 7.12 3.65 6.64
C VAL A 34 7.95 2.80 5.69
N LEU A 35 7.54 2.75 4.42
CA LEU A 35 8.23 1.99 3.36
C LEU A 35 9.23 2.86 2.60
N GLN A 36 8.97 4.16 2.47
CA GLN A 36 9.85 5.11 1.81
C GLN A 36 9.63 6.53 2.34
N GLU A 37 10.72 7.30 2.45
CA GLU A 37 10.71 8.74 2.72
C GLU A 37 11.43 9.46 1.57
N GLY A 38 10.91 10.60 1.14
CA GLY A 38 11.55 11.44 0.11
C GLY A 38 10.88 12.81 -0.02
N GLU A 39 11.35 13.64 -0.95
CA GLU A 39 10.82 15.00 -1.17
C GLU A 39 9.32 15.02 -1.53
N GLY A 40 8.82 13.96 -2.17
CA GLY A 40 7.41 13.80 -2.51
C GLY A 40 6.51 13.33 -1.35
N GLY A 41 7.06 13.08 -0.16
CA GLY A 41 6.33 12.62 1.01
C GLY A 41 6.74 11.23 1.52
N HIS A 42 5.88 10.66 2.36
CA HIS A 42 6.08 9.37 3.03
C HIS A 42 5.13 8.32 2.45
N LEU A 43 5.69 7.21 1.97
CA LEU A 43 4.92 6.03 1.60
C LEU A 43 4.80 5.13 2.84
N VAL A 44 3.57 4.89 3.29
CA VAL A 44 3.28 4.21 4.54
C VAL A 44 2.35 3.03 4.27
N TYR A 45 2.70 1.88 4.82
CA TYR A 45 1.90 0.67 4.82
C TYR A 45 1.24 0.47 6.18
N ILE A 46 -0.06 0.19 6.18
CA ILE A 46 -0.85 -0.05 7.38
C ILE A 46 -1.63 -1.35 7.20
N LYS A 47 -1.56 -2.26 8.17
CA LYS A 47 -2.38 -3.48 8.20
C LYS A 47 -3.35 -3.40 9.38
N CYS A 48 -4.65 -3.37 9.09
CA CYS A 48 -5.66 -3.29 10.14
C CYS A 48 -5.68 -4.58 10.97
N ARG A 49 -5.44 -4.50 12.28
CA ARG A 49 -5.49 -5.69 13.15
C ARG A 49 -6.86 -6.34 13.27
N HIS A 50 -7.94 -5.60 12.99
CA HIS A 50 -9.31 -6.11 13.11
C HIS A 50 -9.76 -6.87 11.86
N CYS A 51 -9.83 -6.19 10.70
CA CYS A 51 -10.33 -6.79 9.47
C CYS A 51 -9.22 -7.29 8.52
N GLN A 52 -7.95 -7.14 8.89
CA GLN A 52 -6.77 -7.56 8.11
C GLN A 52 -6.58 -6.87 6.76
N ALA A 53 -7.45 -5.91 6.39
CA ALA A 53 -7.26 -5.06 5.22
C ALA A 53 -5.91 -4.32 5.30
N ALA A 54 -5.18 -4.36 4.20
CA ALA A 54 -3.93 -3.63 4.03
C ALA A 54 -4.15 -2.36 3.22
N ILE A 55 -3.42 -1.32 3.59
CA ILE A 55 -3.58 0.02 3.04
C ILE A 55 -2.20 0.57 2.79
N LEU A 56 -2.00 1.04 1.56
CA LEU A 56 -0.83 1.80 1.17
C LEU A 56 -1.25 3.26 1.05
N THR A 57 -0.62 4.14 1.83
CA THR A 57 -0.91 5.57 1.80
C THR A 57 0.34 6.38 1.49
N LEU A 58 0.21 7.34 0.59
CA LEU A 58 1.18 8.41 0.38
C LEU A 58 0.74 9.61 1.21
N ILE A 59 1.63 10.12 2.05
CA ILE A 59 1.40 11.31 2.87
C ILE A 59 2.38 12.38 2.41
N ALA A 60 1.85 13.48 1.85
CA ALA A 60 2.64 14.60 1.36
C ALA A 60 2.35 15.85 2.18
N ALA A 61 3.40 16.61 2.49
CA ALA A 61 3.29 17.91 3.13
C ALA A 61 3.84 18.97 2.19
N ASN A 62 3.08 20.04 1.97
CA ASN A 62 3.50 21.20 1.20
C ASN A 62 3.04 22.50 1.87
N ASN A 63 3.31 23.65 1.24
CA ASN A 63 2.95 24.97 1.79
C ASN A 63 1.44 25.20 1.95
N LEU A 64 0.59 24.38 1.32
CA LEU A 64 -0.86 24.44 1.43
C LEU A 64 -1.40 23.50 2.54
N GLY A 65 -0.55 22.66 3.11
CA GLY A 65 -0.89 21.75 4.21
C GLY A 65 -0.45 20.31 3.95
N ILE A 66 -1.06 19.40 4.71
CA ILE A 66 -0.81 17.96 4.61
C ILE A 66 -1.96 17.30 3.87
N SER A 67 -1.63 16.47 2.89
CA SER A 67 -2.58 15.64 2.15
C SER A 67 -2.19 14.17 2.24
N SER A 68 -3.19 13.29 2.10
CA SER A 68 -2.95 11.86 2.00
C SER A 68 -3.82 11.22 0.92
N ILE A 69 -3.23 10.27 0.19
CA ILE A 69 -3.94 9.42 -0.77
C ILE A 69 -3.67 7.98 -0.36
N GLY A 70 -4.74 7.21 -0.18
CA GLY A 70 -4.66 5.81 0.23
C GLY A 70 -5.29 4.87 -0.79
N LEU A 71 -4.69 3.70 -0.90
CA LEU A 71 -5.17 2.57 -1.70
C LEU A 71 -5.36 1.38 -0.75
N ILE A 72 -6.53 0.74 -0.82
CA ILE A 72 -6.73 -0.58 -0.22
C ILE A 72 -6.06 -1.59 -1.13
N THR A 73 -5.25 -2.47 -0.56
CA THR A 73 -4.46 -3.45 -1.31
C THR A 73 -4.39 -4.77 -0.54
N ASP A 74 -4.18 -5.86 -1.26
CA ASP A 74 -3.84 -7.17 -0.73
C ASP A 74 -2.32 -7.39 -0.60
N LEU A 75 -1.51 -6.47 -1.15
CA LEU A 75 -0.06 -6.53 -1.09
C LEU A 75 0.46 -6.41 0.35
N THR A 76 1.50 -7.17 0.66
CA THR A 76 2.27 -6.95 1.89
C THR A 76 3.22 -5.76 1.74
N GLY A 77 3.75 -5.26 2.86
CA GLY A 77 4.78 -4.22 2.82
C GLY A 77 6.02 -4.63 2.01
N ASP A 78 6.34 -5.92 1.98
CA ASP A 78 7.50 -6.43 1.26
C ASP A 78 7.21 -6.61 -0.25
N ASP A 79 5.97 -6.99 -0.62
CA ASP A 79 5.53 -6.98 -2.02
C ASP A 79 5.61 -5.57 -2.61
N ILE A 80 5.17 -4.56 -1.85
CA ILE A 80 5.25 -3.16 -2.29
C ILE A 80 6.70 -2.76 -2.53
N LEU A 81 7.62 -3.10 -1.62
CA LEU A 81 9.04 -2.80 -1.81
C LEU A 81 9.65 -3.52 -3.01
N LYS A 82 9.18 -4.74 -3.31
CA LYS A 82 9.60 -5.52 -4.48
C LYS A 82 9.10 -4.90 -5.79
N PHE A 83 7.86 -4.45 -5.84
CA PHE A 83 7.20 -4.04 -7.09
C PHE A 83 7.14 -2.52 -7.32
N LYS A 84 7.48 -1.67 -6.35
CA LYS A 84 7.39 -0.19 -6.49
C LYS A 84 8.19 0.40 -7.66
N GLY A 85 9.23 -0.29 -8.12
CA GLY A 85 10.04 0.10 -9.26
C GLY A 85 9.78 -0.73 -10.53
N ALA A 86 8.82 -1.65 -10.49
CA ALA A 86 8.45 -2.44 -11.65
C ALA A 86 7.71 -1.57 -12.68
N GLY A 87 7.83 -1.93 -13.96
CA GLY A 87 7.05 -1.32 -15.02
C GLY A 87 5.56 -1.57 -14.82
N ALA A 88 4.72 -0.67 -15.34
CA ALA A 88 3.28 -0.91 -15.40
C ALA A 88 2.99 -2.12 -16.29
N ILE A 89 2.11 -3.00 -15.79
CA ILE A 89 1.62 -4.14 -16.59
C ILE A 89 0.81 -3.59 -17.76
N ASN A 90 1.14 -4.03 -18.97
CA ASN A 90 0.46 -3.68 -20.21
C ASN A 90 -0.31 -4.87 -20.80
N CYS A 91 -1.03 -4.64 -21.90
CA CYS A 91 -1.85 -5.68 -22.54
C CYS A 91 -1.03 -6.86 -23.07
N ASP A 92 0.18 -6.60 -23.58
CA ASP A 92 1.03 -7.65 -24.15
C ASP A 92 1.53 -8.59 -23.05
N ASP A 93 1.88 -8.06 -21.86
CA ASP A 93 2.26 -8.88 -20.69
C ASP A 93 1.14 -9.87 -20.32
N VAL A 94 -0.11 -9.44 -20.37
CA VAL A 94 -1.29 -10.27 -20.06
C VAL A 94 -1.52 -11.33 -21.13
N ILE A 95 -1.39 -10.97 -22.40
CA ILE A 95 -1.55 -11.89 -23.53
C ILE A 95 -0.44 -12.96 -23.50
N GLU A 96 0.80 -12.55 -23.25
CA GLU A 96 1.95 -13.46 -23.14
C GLU A 96 1.74 -14.49 -22.04
N LEU A 97 1.33 -14.03 -20.85
CA LEU A 97 1.03 -14.93 -19.72
C LEU A 97 -0.09 -15.92 -20.06
N HIS A 98 -1.17 -15.45 -20.69
CA HIS A 98 -2.28 -16.33 -21.08
C HIS A 98 -1.85 -17.40 -22.08
N GLN A 99 -1.07 -17.03 -23.09
CA GLN A 99 -0.55 -17.96 -24.09
C GLN A 99 0.42 -18.98 -23.47
N PHE A 100 1.28 -18.53 -22.56
CA PHE A 100 2.18 -19.39 -21.81
C PHE A 100 1.41 -20.46 -21.00
N LEU A 101 0.45 -20.02 -20.17
CA LEU A 101 -0.35 -20.92 -19.34
C LEU A 101 -1.18 -21.91 -20.18
N SER A 102 -1.73 -21.47 -21.31
CA SER A 102 -2.54 -22.32 -22.19
C SER A 102 -1.72 -23.40 -22.91
N ARG A 103 -0.42 -23.18 -23.12
CA ARG A 103 0.50 -24.16 -23.71
C ARG A 103 1.04 -25.13 -22.66
N GLU A 104 1.38 -24.64 -21.47
CA GLU A 104 1.89 -25.45 -20.36
C GLU A 104 0.76 -25.90 -19.43
N LYS A 105 0.04 -26.95 -19.83
CA LYS A 105 -1.06 -27.54 -19.04
C LYS A 105 -0.66 -27.95 -17.62
N ALA A 106 0.62 -28.25 -17.37
CA ALA A 106 1.11 -28.65 -16.05
C ALA A 106 0.84 -27.60 -14.96
N LEU A 107 0.84 -26.31 -15.30
CA LEU A 107 0.51 -25.26 -14.33
C LEU A 107 -1.01 -25.15 -14.11
N ILE A 108 -1.82 -25.29 -15.16
CA ILE A 108 -3.29 -25.30 -15.05
C ILE A 108 -3.77 -26.50 -14.25
N ASP A 109 -3.16 -27.67 -14.44
CA ASP A 109 -3.52 -28.91 -13.74
C ASP A 109 -3.09 -28.91 -12.27
N TYR A 110 -2.14 -28.06 -11.85
CA TYR A 110 -1.76 -27.89 -10.44
C TYR A 110 -2.78 -27.08 -9.63
N PHE A 111 -3.53 -26.19 -10.29
CA PHE A 111 -4.51 -25.32 -9.63
C PHE A 111 -5.95 -25.84 -9.71
N ASN A 112 -6.20 -26.94 -10.44
CA ASN A 112 -7.48 -27.65 -10.51
C ASN A 112 -7.48 -28.88 -9.58
#